data_AF-A0A7S0QYV6-F1
#
_entry.id   AF-A0A7S0QYV6-F1
#
_cell.length_a   1.000
_cell.length_b   1.000
_cell.length_c   1.000
_cell.angle_alpha   90.00
_cell.angle_beta   90.00
_cell.angle_gamma   90.00
#
_symmetry.space_group_name_H-M   'P 1'
#
loop_
_entity.id
_entity.type
_entity.pdbx_description
1 polymer ?
#
loop_
_entity_poly.entity_id
_entity_poly.type
_entity_poly.pdbx_seq_one_letter_code
_entity_poly.pdbx_strand_id
1 'polypeptide(L)'
;VAFVAWRAQPSSQSVDELFQAKALETQQTTELSFLQTSAFVDQIYMYAGLAVDNKHETGFIAKEIRKHNYQTVIRLFTSLDDATFRAVLWDQAVHCLVWPPFVRYPGISETAKTDLRAYTAAGNNVVFIGNYVAVQFMNDVYGFQLMDDYQNGPYYRNDRNVRNTPYQFLPSRIEQASIETYAVNTRSIPPGGKSMLDTLGATVAFVVRYDLGTVCWIGYNYNPPFHADQW
;
A
#
# COMPACT_ATOMS: atom_id res chain seq x y z
N VAL A 1 31.74 47.04 -51.56
CA VAL A 1 31.05 45.90 -52.22
C VAL A 1 30.57 44.97 -51.11
N ALA A 2 29.35 44.41 -51.21
CA ALA A 2 28.75 43.51 -50.20
C ALA A 2 29.51 42.16 -50.13
N PHE A 3 29.41 41.27 -49.13
CA PHE A 3 28.28 40.49 -48.59
C PHE A 3 28.80 39.67 -47.38
N VAL A 4 28.05 39.00 -46.50
CA VAL A 4 26.60 38.82 -46.20
C VAL A 4 26.47 38.74 -44.66
N ALA A 5 25.31 39.03 -44.06
CA ALA A 5 25.01 38.66 -42.65
C ALA A 5 24.06 37.46 -42.61
N TRP A 6 24.48 36.34 -42.02
CA TRP A 6 23.68 35.12 -41.89
C TRP A 6 22.73 35.25 -40.68
N ARG A 7 21.44 35.47 -40.92
CA ARG A 7 20.41 35.38 -39.87
C ARG A 7 19.96 33.93 -39.75
N ALA A 8 20.32 33.26 -38.66
CA ALA A 8 19.61 32.05 -38.25
C ALA A 8 18.18 32.42 -37.85
N GLN A 9 17.17 31.78 -38.45
CA GLN A 9 15.80 31.88 -37.97
C GLN A 9 15.66 31.07 -36.68
N PRO A 10 15.00 31.59 -35.62
CA PRO A 10 14.57 30.74 -34.52
C PRO A 10 13.52 29.75 -35.06
N SER A 11 13.72 28.46 -34.77
CA SER A 11 12.77 27.41 -35.10
C SER A 11 11.41 27.71 -34.46
N SER A 12 10.37 27.83 -35.27
CA SER A 12 9.00 27.95 -34.81
C SER A 12 8.55 26.62 -34.19
N GLN A 13 8.74 26.47 -32.88
CA GLN A 13 7.96 25.51 -32.10
C GLN A 13 6.49 25.84 -32.34
N SER A 14 5.71 24.82 -32.69
CA SER A 14 4.29 24.99 -32.92
C SER A 14 3.59 25.39 -31.63
N VAL A 15 2.54 26.19 -31.76
CA VAL A 15 1.73 26.60 -30.61
C VAL A 15 1.15 25.38 -29.89
N ASP A 16 0.87 24.30 -30.63
CA ASP A 16 0.39 23.03 -30.13
C ASP A 16 1.42 22.26 -29.26
N GLU A 17 2.71 22.25 -29.64
CA GLU A 17 3.78 21.68 -28.80
C GLU A 17 3.90 22.42 -27.46
N LEU A 18 3.71 23.75 -27.48
CA LEU A 18 3.80 24.60 -26.29
C LEU A 18 2.56 24.44 -25.38
N PHE A 19 1.38 24.16 -25.95
CA PHE A 19 0.20 23.74 -25.20
C PHE A 19 0.32 22.32 -24.64
N GLN A 20 0.90 21.37 -25.40
CA GLN A 20 1.15 20.01 -24.91
C GLN A 20 2.17 19.99 -23.75
N ALA A 21 3.25 20.76 -23.85
CA ALA A 21 4.23 20.91 -22.77
C ALA A 21 3.58 21.48 -21.50
N LYS A 22 2.78 22.56 -21.62
CA LYS A 22 2.01 23.10 -20.49
C LYS A 22 0.97 22.14 -19.95
N ALA A 23 0.31 21.34 -20.78
CA ALA A 23 -0.65 20.33 -20.34
C ALA A 23 0.06 19.22 -19.52
N LEU A 24 1.25 18.80 -19.94
CA LEU A 24 2.11 17.85 -19.22
C LEU A 24 2.61 18.42 -17.88
N GLU A 25 3.09 19.66 -17.85
CA GLU A 25 3.46 20.34 -16.58
C GLU A 25 2.25 20.49 -15.64
N THR A 26 1.08 20.82 -16.19
CA THR A 26 -0.16 20.95 -15.41
C THR A 26 -0.62 19.60 -14.88
N GLN A 27 -0.52 18.51 -15.66
CA GLN A 27 -0.81 17.16 -15.20
C GLN A 27 0.15 16.74 -14.08
N GLN A 28 1.47 16.86 -14.27
CA GLN A 28 2.48 16.53 -13.26
C GLN A 28 2.30 17.32 -11.97
N THR A 29 1.99 18.62 -12.06
CA THR A 29 1.72 19.45 -10.86
C THR A 29 0.41 19.07 -10.18
N THR A 30 -0.66 18.72 -10.92
CA THR A 30 -1.89 18.21 -10.28
C THR A 30 -1.69 16.87 -9.58
N GLU A 31 -0.98 15.91 -10.20
CA GLU A 31 -0.72 14.59 -9.60
C GLU A 31 0.11 14.70 -8.31
N LEU A 32 1.09 15.61 -8.25
CA LEU A 32 1.86 15.88 -7.03
C LEU A 32 1.09 16.72 -6.00
N SER A 33 0.20 17.62 -6.42
CA SER A 33 -0.55 18.49 -5.49
C SER A 33 -1.55 17.72 -4.62
N PHE A 34 -2.14 16.62 -5.15
CA PHE A 34 -3.04 15.74 -4.38
C PHE A 34 -2.33 15.11 -3.17
N LEU A 35 -1.05 14.77 -3.30
CA LEU A 35 -0.21 14.23 -2.22
C LEU A 35 0.11 15.27 -1.13
N GLN A 36 -0.19 16.55 -1.35
CA GLN A 36 0.15 17.65 -0.43
C GLN A 36 -1.05 18.20 0.35
N THR A 37 -2.25 17.63 0.20
CA THR A 37 -3.50 18.19 0.78
C THR A 37 -4.09 17.41 1.97
N SER A 38 -3.30 16.58 2.68
CA SER A 38 -3.61 16.24 4.07
C SER A 38 -2.91 17.22 5.00
N ALA A 39 -3.68 18.01 5.75
CA ALA A 39 -3.12 18.91 6.78
C ALA A 39 -2.79 18.18 8.10
N PHE A 40 -2.91 16.85 8.11
CA PHE A 40 -2.59 16.01 9.25
C PHE A 40 -1.20 15.41 9.06
N VAL A 41 -0.39 15.47 10.12
CA VAL A 41 0.78 14.59 10.25
C VAL A 41 0.23 13.18 10.41
N ASP A 42 0.03 12.48 9.29
CA ASP A 42 -0.52 11.13 9.29
C ASP A 42 0.38 10.23 10.14
N GLN A 43 -0.13 9.78 11.29
CA GLN A 43 0.57 8.83 12.14
C GLN A 43 0.13 7.43 11.76
N ILE A 44 1.12 6.61 11.40
CA ILE A 44 0.92 5.21 11.06
C ILE A 44 1.53 4.39 12.20
N TYR A 45 0.74 3.52 12.81
CA TYR A 45 1.29 2.50 13.69
C TYR A 45 1.62 1.25 12.87
N MET A 46 2.85 0.78 12.99
CA MET A 46 3.30 -0.46 12.35
C MET A 46 3.71 -1.46 13.42
N TYR A 47 3.26 -2.70 13.27
CA TYR A 47 3.61 -3.76 14.20
C TYR A 47 5.08 -4.15 14.05
N ALA A 48 5.80 -4.19 15.17
CA ALA A 48 7.22 -4.48 15.28
C ALA A 48 7.49 -5.49 16.42
N GLY A 49 6.54 -6.39 16.69
CA GLY A 49 6.69 -7.38 17.74
C GLY A 49 7.52 -8.60 17.33
N LEU A 50 7.58 -9.60 18.20
CA LEU A 50 8.37 -10.81 17.98
C LEU A 50 7.91 -11.67 16.78
N ALA A 51 6.75 -11.39 16.20
CA ALA A 51 6.17 -12.17 15.10
C ALA A 51 6.56 -11.66 13.69
N VAL A 52 7.29 -10.55 13.55
CA VAL A 52 7.78 -9.99 12.26
C VAL A 52 9.31 -9.93 12.23
N ASP A 53 9.92 -9.84 11.04
CA ASP A 53 11.34 -9.49 10.95
C ASP A 53 11.54 -7.97 11.15
N ASN A 54 11.89 -7.61 12.38
CA ASN A 54 12.24 -6.24 12.75
C ASN A 54 13.55 -5.76 12.14
N LYS A 55 14.47 -6.66 11.78
CA LYS A 55 15.83 -6.30 11.36
C LYS A 55 15.86 -5.82 9.92
N HIS A 56 15.18 -6.51 9.01
CA HIS A 56 15.22 -6.21 7.58
C HIS A 56 13.87 -5.70 7.05
N GLU A 57 12.80 -6.51 7.14
CA GLU A 57 11.50 -6.20 6.49
C GLU A 57 10.82 -4.97 7.09
N THR A 58 10.70 -4.90 8.42
CA THR A 58 10.00 -3.80 9.11
C THR A 58 10.70 -2.47 8.88
N GLY A 59 12.04 -2.45 8.95
CA GLY A 59 12.84 -1.25 8.66
C GLY A 59 12.73 -0.80 7.21
N PHE A 60 12.73 -1.74 6.25
CA PHE A 60 12.57 -1.46 4.83
C PHE A 60 11.19 -0.89 4.49
N ILE A 61 10.11 -1.50 5.01
CA ILE A 61 8.73 -1.02 4.82
C ILE A 61 8.58 0.41 5.37
N ALA A 62 9.14 0.70 6.55
CA ALA A 62 9.15 2.05 7.10
C ALA A 62 9.93 3.07 6.23
N LYS A 63 11.04 2.63 5.61
CA LYS A 63 11.85 3.46 4.70
C LYS A 63 11.07 3.79 3.42
N GLU A 64 10.41 2.81 2.80
CA GLU A 64 9.60 3.01 1.59
C GLU A 64 8.35 3.87 1.86
N ILE A 65 7.64 3.69 2.98
CA ILE A 65 6.53 4.59 3.35
C ILE A 65 7.03 6.04 3.49
N ARG A 66 8.13 6.29 4.23
CA ARG A 66 8.66 7.66 4.42
C ARG A 66 9.18 8.31 3.15
N LYS A 67 9.74 7.52 2.23
CA LYS A 67 10.25 7.96 0.92
C LYS A 67 9.16 8.56 0.03
N HIS A 68 7.94 8.05 0.15
CA HIS A 68 6.78 8.56 -0.60
C HIS A 68 5.93 9.54 0.22
N ASN A 69 6.05 9.54 1.55
CA ASN A 69 5.27 10.38 2.45
C ASN A 69 6.16 11.08 3.51
N TYR A 70 6.84 12.17 3.14
CA TYR A 70 7.84 12.85 3.99
C TYR A 70 7.31 13.40 5.33
N GLN A 71 6.00 13.64 5.44
CA GLN A 71 5.37 14.15 6.67
C GLN A 71 4.82 13.03 7.58
N THR A 72 4.81 11.78 7.12
CA THR A 72 4.21 10.66 7.85
C THR A 72 5.10 10.19 9.00
N VAL A 73 4.55 10.18 10.22
CA VAL A 73 5.24 9.70 11.41
C VAL A 73 4.89 8.23 11.63
N ILE A 74 5.85 7.35 11.36
CA ILE A 74 5.71 5.92 11.63
C ILE A 74 6.09 5.64 13.08
N ARG A 75 5.10 5.22 13.87
CA ARG A 75 5.28 4.69 15.22
C ARG A 75 5.31 3.17 15.19
N LEU A 76 6.04 2.57 16.12
CA LEU A 76 6.15 1.13 16.25
C LEU A 76 5.48 0.66 17.54
N PHE A 77 4.80 -0.47 17.49
CA PHE A 77 4.28 -1.16 18.67
C PHE A 77 4.69 -2.63 18.64
N THR A 78 5.08 -3.18 19.79
CA THR A 78 5.75 -4.48 19.88
C THR A 78 4.95 -5.55 20.62
N SER A 79 4.02 -5.13 21.48
CA SER A 79 3.14 -6.00 22.28
C SER A 79 1.72 -6.00 21.72
N LEU A 80 1.07 -7.16 21.81
CA LEU A 80 -0.35 -7.38 21.51
C LEU A 80 -1.17 -7.64 22.78
N ASP A 81 -0.60 -7.34 23.96
CA ASP A 81 -1.32 -7.41 25.23
C ASP A 81 -2.47 -6.40 25.21
N ASP A 82 -3.67 -6.82 25.64
CA ASP A 82 -4.93 -6.08 25.51
C ASP A 82 -4.81 -4.59 25.86
N ALA A 83 -4.16 -4.24 26.98
CA ALA A 83 -4.02 -2.86 27.42
C ALA A 83 -3.11 -2.03 26.49
N THR A 84 -1.95 -2.58 26.10
CA THR A 84 -0.98 -1.91 25.22
C THR A 84 -1.55 -1.74 23.82
N PHE A 85 -2.16 -2.80 23.28
CA PHE A 85 -2.73 -2.77 21.94
C PHE A 85 -3.97 -1.88 21.86
N ARG A 86 -4.85 -1.89 22.87
CA ARG A 86 -5.97 -0.95 22.95
C ARG A 86 -5.50 0.51 23.03
N ALA A 87 -4.42 0.80 23.75
CA ALA A 87 -3.84 2.16 23.78
C ALA A 87 -3.31 2.62 22.41
N VAL A 88 -2.79 1.70 21.58
CA VAL A 88 -2.38 1.98 20.20
C VAL A 88 -3.59 2.26 19.29
N LEU A 89 -4.63 1.42 19.38
CA LEU A 89 -5.81 1.53 18.51
C LEU A 89 -6.65 2.79 18.79
N TRP A 90 -6.66 3.30 20.03
CA TRP A 90 -7.45 4.49 20.39
C TRP A 90 -6.63 5.77 20.56
N ASP A 91 -5.38 5.80 20.06
CA ASP A 91 -4.66 7.06 19.85
C ASP A 91 -5.33 7.84 18.71
N GLN A 92 -5.87 9.02 19.02
CA GLN A 92 -6.66 9.84 18.11
C GLN A 92 -5.87 10.34 16.88
N ALA A 93 -4.53 10.29 16.92
CA ALA A 93 -3.71 10.68 15.78
C ALA A 93 -3.54 9.58 14.72
N VAL A 94 -4.10 8.38 14.96
CA VAL A 94 -3.85 7.17 14.17
C VAL A 94 -5.06 6.82 13.31
N HIS A 95 -4.84 6.81 12.00
CA HIS A 95 -5.87 6.43 11.02
C HIS A 95 -5.45 5.25 10.13
N CYS A 96 -4.24 4.73 10.33
CA CYS A 96 -3.71 3.59 9.61
C CYS A 96 -2.85 2.70 10.53
N LEU A 97 -3.18 1.40 10.52
CA LEU A 97 -2.41 0.34 11.18
C LEU A 97 -1.79 -0.57 10.11
N VAL A 98 -0.49 -0.82 10.18
CA VAL A 98 0.24 -1.67 9.23
C VAL A 98 0.77 -2.93 9.92
N TRP A 99 0.50 -4.07 9.30
CA TRP A 99 1.03 -5.37 9.69
C TRP A 99 2.05 -5.83 8.63
N PRO A 100 3.36 -5.82 8.95
CA PRO A 100 4.39 -6.40 8.10
C PRO A 100 4.23 -7.92 7.92
N PRO A 101 4.99 -8.53 6.99
CA PRO A 101 5.04 -9.98 6.84
C PRO A 101 5.41 -10.67 8.16
N PHE A 102 4.71 -11.75 8.50
CA PHE A 102 4.93 -12.47 9.74
C PHE A 102 5.92 -13.63 9.56
N VAL A 103 6.97 -13.69 10.36
CA VAL A 103 7.88 -14.86 10.45
C VAL A 103 7.28 -16.00 11.29
N ARG A 104 6.24 -15.71 12.09
CA ARG A 104 5.45 -16.68 12.86
C ARG A 104 4.10 -16.08 13.23
N TYR A 105 3.12 -16.92 13.55
CA TYR A 105 1.79 -16.44 13.94
C TYR A 105 1.86 -15.51 15.17
N PRO A 106 1.33 -14.28 15.11
CA PRO A 106 1.26 -13.40 16.28
C PRO A 106 0.19 -13.90 17.27
N GLY A 107 0.58 -14.11 18.52
CA GLY A 107 -0.39 -14.41 19.59
C GLY A 107 -1.24 -13.18 19.88
N ILE A 108 -2.53 -13.24 19.56
CA ILE A 108 -3.52 -12.18 19.81
C ILE A 108 -4.71 -12.76 20.60
N SER A 109 -5.23 -12.00 21.57
CA SER A 109 -6.41 -12.40 22.35
C SER A 109 -7.72 -12.15 21.59
N GLU A 110 -8.80 -12.84 21.95
CA GLU A 110 -10.14 -12.56 21.40
C GLU A 110 -10.61 -11.12 21.66
N THR A 111 -10.21 -10.55 22.80
CA THR A 111 -10.47 -9.15 23.13
C THR A 111 -9.74 -8.23 22.16
N ALA A 112 -8.45 -8.46 21.93
CA ALA A 112 -7.63 -7.68 21.00
C ALA A 112 -8.11 -7.81 19.53
N LYS A 113 -8.54 -8.99 19.09
CA LYS A 113 -9.23 -9.18 17.79
C LYS A 113 -10.50 -8.32 17.70
N THR A 114 -11.24 -8.21 18.80
CA THR A 114 -12.47 -7.43 18.88
C THR A 114 -12.19 -5.93 18.87
N ASP A 115 -11.16 -5.46 19.59
CA ASP A 115 -10.71 -4.07 19.53
C ASP A 115 -10.22 -3.70 18.10
N LEU A 116 -9.46 -4.57 17.42
CA LEU A 116 -9.00 -4.32 16.05
C LEU A 116 -10.15 -4.23 15.04
N ARG A 117 -11.16 -5.10 15.17
CA ARG A 117 -12.40 -4.98 14.37
C ARG A 117 -13.14 -3.67 14.66
N ALA A 118 -13.26 -3.28 15.92
CA ALA A 118 -13.91 -2.02 16.32
C ALA A 118 -13.15 -0.78 15.81
N TYR A 119 -11.82 -0.78 15.91
CA TYR A 119 -10.95 0.26 15.35
C TYR A 119 -11.15 0.45 13.85
N THR A 120 -11.23 -0.66 13.10
CA THR A 120 -11.47 -0.62 11.65
C THR A 120 -12.89 -0.13 11.35
N ALA A 121 -13.90 -0.67 12.06
CA ALA A 121 -15.29 -0.28 11.88
C ALA A 121 -15.54 1.22 12.17
N ALA A 122 -14.75 1.82 13.07
CA ALA A 122 -14.81 3.24 13.41
C ALA A 122 -14.32 4.20 12.29
N GLY A 123 -13.80 3.68 11.16
CA GLY A 123 -13.37 4.49 10.01
C GLY A 123 -11.89 4.39 9.68
N ASN A 124 -11.10 3.69 10.49
CA ASN A 124 -9.66 3.60 10.31
C ASN A 124 -9.28 2.48 9.33
N ASN A 125 -8.06 2.57 8.80
CA ASN A 125 -7.55 1.64 7.81
C ASN A 125 -6.57 0.64 8.43
N VAL A 126 -6.62 -0.61 7.98
CA VAL A 126 -5.67 -1.66 8.38
C VAL A 126 -5.07 -2.30 7.13
N VAL A 127 -3.74 -2.26 7.01
CA VAL A 127 -3.00 -2.80 5.87
C VAL A 127 -2.23 -4.04 6.31
N PHE A 128 -2.44 -5.14 5.61
CA PHE A 128 -1.70 -6.39 5.76
C PHE A 128 -0.76 -6.56 4.58
N ILE A 129 0.52 -6.84 4.87
CA ILE A 129 1.58 -7.02 3.88
C ILE A 129 2.15 -8.43 4.02
N GLY A 130 2.50 -9.05 2.90
CA GLY A 130 3.38 -10.22 2.90
C GLY A 130 2.66 -11.53 2.59
N ASN A 131 2.62 -12.42 3.57
CA ASN A 131 2.61 -13.87 3.35
C ASN A 131 1.35 -14.61 3.84
N TYR A 132 1.29 -15.93 3.62
CA TYR A 132 0.15 -16.76 4.03
C TYR A 132 -0.15 -16.74 5.54
N VAL A 133 0.83 -16.46 6.40
CA VAL A 133 0.60 -16.28 7.85
C VAL A 133 -0.23 -15.01 8.09
N ALA A 134 0.00 -13.93 7.34
CA ALA A 134 -0.82 -12.73 7.39
C ALA A 134 -2.23 -12.97 6.83
N VAL A 135 -2.39 -13.77 5.76
CA VAL A 135 -3.71 -14.20 5.26
C VAL A 135 -4.48 -14.99 6.34
N GLN A 136 -3.82 -15.92 7.02
CA GLN A 136 -4.41 -16.69 8.12
C GLN A 136 -4.83 -15.79 9.29
N PHE A 137 -3.98 -14.81 9.65
CA PHE A 137 -4.30 -13.83 10.70
C PHE A 137 -5.48 -12.91 10.31
N MET A 138 -5.60 -12.51 9.04
CA MET A 138 -6.78 -11.79 8.55
C MET A 138 -8.07 -12.63 8.68
N ASN A 139 -8.00 -13.91 8.33
CA ASN A 139 -9.12 -14.84 8.51
C ASN A 139 -9.55 -14.97 9.98
N ASP A 140 -8.58 -15.09 10.89
CA ASP A 140 -8.82 -15.22 12.34
C ASP A 140 -9.37 -13.93 12.99
N VAL A 141 -8.82 -12.76 12.64
CA VAL A 141 -9.27 -11.47 13.18
C VAL A 141 -10.67 -11.09 12.66
N TYR A 142 -10.88 -11.16 11.34
CA TYR A 142 -12.08 -10.60 10.69
C TYR A 142 -13.16 -11.64 10.37
N GLY A 143 -12.88 -12.93 10.57
CA GLY A 143 -13.78 -14.02 10.16
C GLY A 143 -13.84 -14.21 8.65
N PHE A 144 -12.81 -13.77 7.91
CA PHE A 144 -12.71 -13.96 6.47
C PHE A 144 -12.41 -15.44 6.14
N GLN A 145 -12.63 -15.82 4.87
CA GLN A 145 -12.39 -17.16 4.35
C GLN A 145 -11.43 -17.11 3.15
N LEU A 146 -10.41 -16.25 3.24
CA LEU A 146 -9.40 -16.07 2.20
C LEU A 146 -8.64 -17.38 1.97
N MET A 147 -8.48 -17.75 0.71
CA MET A 147 -7.75 -18.94 0.26
C MET A 147 -6.54 -18.51 -0.55
N ASP A 148 -5.41 -19.19 -0.38
CA ASP A 148 -4.24 -19.02 -1.22
C ASP A 148 -4.50 -19.52 -2.66
N ASP A 149 -3.97 -18.81 -3.65
CA ASP A 149 -4.04 -19.18 -5.05
C ASP A 149 -2.81 -18.62 -5.76
N TYR A 150 -1.68 -19.33 -5.66
CA TYR A 150 -0.45 -18.89 -6.29
C TYR A 150 -0.57 -18.96 -7.82
N GLN A 151 -0.45 -17.80 -8.48
CA GLN A 151 -0.34 -17.68 -9.93
C GLN A 151 0.93 -16.92 -10.25
N ASN A 152 1.63 -17.31 -11.32
CA ASN A 152 2.75 -16.50 -11.81
C ASN A 152 2.21 -15.20 -12.42
N GLY A 153 2.93 -14.09 -12.22
CA GLY A 153 2.62 -12.82 -12.86
C GLY A 153 2.89 -12.82 -14.38
N PRO A 154 2.67 -11.68 -15.05
CA PRO A 154 2.35 -10.36 -14.49
C PRO A 154 0.91 -10.26 -13.96
N TYR A 155 0.70 -9.30 -13.06
CA TYR A 155 -0.61 -8.94 -12.53
C TYR A 155 -1.13 -7.68 -13.21
N TYR A 156 -2.42 -7.67 -13.54
CA TYR A 156 -3.06 -6.58 -14.27
C TYR A 156 -3.95 -5.77 -13.34
N ARG A 157 -3.97 -4.46 -13.58
CA ARG A 157 -4.79 -3.52 -12.82
C ARG A 157 -6.25 -3.69 -13.20
N ASN A 158 -7.10 -3.92 -12.21
CA ASN A 158 -8.53 -4.11 -12.41
C ASN A 158 -9.23 -2.75 -12.54
N ASP A 159 -9.24 -2.17 -13.75
CA ASP A 159 -9.74 -0.82 -14.06
C ASP A 159 -11.18 -0.54 -13.58
N ARG A 160 -12.01 -1.59 -13.44
CA ARG A 160 -13.36 -1.50 -12.86
C ARG A 160 -13.34 -1.19 -11.36
N ASN A 161 -12.40 -1.79 -10.64
CA ASN A 161 -12.33 -1.78 -9.19
C ASN A 161 -11.48 -0.65 -8.62
N VAL A 162 -10.38 -0.30 -9.31
CA VAL A 162 -9.43 0.73 -8.86
C VAL A 162 -9.95 2.16 -8.97
N ARG A 163 -11.02 2.40 -9.73
CA ARG A 163 -11.60 3.75 -9.91
C ARG A 163 -11.93 4.40 -8.56
N ASN A 164 -11.48 5.65 -8.38
CA ASN A 164 -11.58 6.43 -7.14
C ASN A 164 -10.83 5.79 -5.96
N THR A 165 -9.71 5.10 -6.23
CA THR A 165 -8.78 4.59 -5.21
C THR A 165 -7.34 4.97 -5.59
N PRO A 166 -6.37 4.93 -4.65
CA PRO A 166 -4.96 5.17 -4.97
C PRO A 166 -4.41 4.25 -6.08
N TYR A 167 -4.97 3.05 -6.23
CA TYR A 167 -4.58 2.09 -7.26
C TYR A 167 -4.87 2.59 -8.69
N GLN A 168 -5.74 3.59 -8.89
CA GLN A 168 -6.05 4.15 -10.22
C GLN A 168 -4.82 4.78 -10.92
N PHE A 169 -3.83 5.22 -10.16
CA PHE A 169 -2.62 5.88 -10.67
C PHE A 169 -1.43 4.92 -10.82
N LEU A 170 -1.57 3.67 -10.38
CA LEU A 170 -0.54 2.64 -10.58
C LEU A 170 -0.50 2.16 -12.05
N PRO A 171 0.64 1.63 -12.52
CA PRO A 171 0.74 1.00 -13.84
C PRO A 171 -0.36 -0.04 -14.10
N SER A 172 -0.81 -0.15 -15.35
CA SER A 172 -1.84 -1.12 -15.77
C SER A 172 -1.38 -2.59 -15.67
N ARG A 173 -0.06 -2.81 -15.59
CA ARG A 173 0.60 -4.11 -15.46
C ARG A 173 1.74 -3.97 -14.46
N ILE A 174 1.84 -4.91 -13.54
CA ILE A 174 2.95 -5.02 -12.58
C ILE A 174 3.59 -6.40 -12.76
N GLU A 175 4.91 -6.42 -12.99
CA GLU A 175 5.67 -7.66 -13.05
C GLU A 175 5.72 -8.32 -11.67
N GLN A 176 5.77 -9.65 -11.66
CA GLN A 176 6.12 -10.39 -10.46
C GLN A 176 7.61 -10.18 -10.17
N ALA A 177 7.92 -9.39 -9.13
CA ALA A 177 9.30 -9.09 -8.76
C ALA A 177 10.01 -10.24 -8.02
N SER A 178 9.25 -11.19 -7.45
CA SER A 178 9.78 -12.40 -6.80
C SER A 178 8.76 -13.55 -6.80
N ILE A 179 9.23 -14.79 -6.69
CA ILE A 179 8.39 -15.96 -6.37
C ILE A 179 7.68 -15.79 -5.01
N GLU A 180 8.19 -14.93 -4.12
CA GLU A 180 7.58 -14.54 -2.85
C GLU A 180 6.43 -13.53 -3.01
N THR A 181 5.60 -13.73 -4.05
CA THR A 181 4.35 -12.99 -4.27
C THR A 181 3.19 -13.89 -3.87
N TYR A 182 2.46 -13.49 -2.84
CA TYR A 182 1.42 -14.27 -2.16
C TYR A 182 0.03 -13.83 -2.63
N ALA A 183 -0.43 -14.45 -3.71
CA ALA A 183 -1.75 -14.17 -4.25
C ALA A 183 -2.86 -14.96 -3.53
N VAL A 184 -4.04 -14.36 -3.46
CA VAL A 184 -5.24 -14.89 -2.80
C VAL A 184 -6.31 -15.14 -3.87
N ASN A 185 -7.10 -16.20 -3.74
CA ASN A 185 -8.17 -16.49 -4.69
C ASN A 185 -9.21 -15.35 -4.68
N THR A 186 -9.48 -14.74 -5.84
CA THR A 186 -10.40 -13.60 -5.98
C THR A 186 -11.83 -13.94 -5.55
N ARG A 187 -12.24 -15.22 -5.62
CA ARG A 187 -13.55 -15.70 -5.16
C ARG A 187 -13.63 -15.89 -3.64
N SER A 188 -12.49 -15.93 -2.95
CA SER A 188 -12.40 -16.02 -1.49
C SER A 188 -12.45 -14.67 -0.79
N ILE A 189 -12.32 -13.57 -1.55
CA ILE A 189 -12.48 -12.20 -1.02
C ILE A 189 -13.92 -12.04 -0.49
N PRO A 190 -14.11 -11.52 0.73
CA PRO A 190 -15.43 -11.27 1.31
C PRO A 190 -16.35 -10.39 0.43
N PRO A 191 -17.68 -10.56 0.51
CA PRO A 191 -18.64 -9.69 -0.17
C PRO A 191 -18.37 -8.20 0.07
N GLY A 192 -18.38 -7.40 -1.01
CA GLY A 192 -18.05 -5.98 -0.97
C GLY A 192 -16.54 -5.68 -1.07
N GLY A 193 -15.69 -6.69 -0.97
CA GLY A 193 -14.27 -6.58 -1.30
C GLY A 193 -14.01 -6.43 -2.81
N LYS A 194 -12.87 -5.83 -3.14
CA LYS A 194 -12.45 -5.50 -4.50
C LYS A 194 -11.00 -5.90 -4.73
N SER A 195 -10.76 -6.80 -5.69
CA SER A 195 -9.42 -7.00 -6.26
C SER A 195 -9.00 -5.76 -7.04
N MET A 196 -7.78 -5.27 -6.80
CA MET A 196 -7.17 -4.13 -7.46
C MET A 196 -6.14 -4.55 -8.50
N LEU A 197 -5.41 -5.63 -8.23
CA LEU A 197 -4.38 -6.22 -9.09
C LEU A 197 -4.57 -7.74 -9.11
N ASP A 198 -4.95 -8.30 -10.26
CA ASP A 198 -5.22 -9.73 -10.42
C ASP A 198 -4.67 -10.33 -11.73
N THR A 199 -4.54 -11.65 -11.73
CA THR A 199 -4.25 -12.46 -12.92
C THR A 199 -4.87 -13.85 -12.74
N LEU A 200 -5.54 -14.37 -13.77
CA LEU A 200 -6.14 -15.72 -13.82
C LEU A 200 -7.08 -16.12 -12.65
N GLY A 201 -7.58 -15.16 -11.88
CA GLY A 201 -8.44 -15.40 -10.72
C GLY A 201 -7.72 -15.27 -9.37
N ALA A 202 -6.42 -15.04 -9.34
CA ALA A 202 -5.66 -14.73 -8.13
C ALA A 202 -5.35 -13.23 -8.03
N THR A 203 -5.47 -12.66 -6.83
CA THR A 203 -5.25 -11.24 -6.54
C THR A 203 -4.05 -11.03 -5.62
N VAL A 204 -3.23 -10.02 -5.93
CA VAL A 204 -2.08 -9.61 -5.10
C VAL A 204 -2.31 -8.31 -4.36
N ALA A 205 -3.38 -7.59 -4.68
CA ALA A 205 -3.82 -6.46 -3.89
C ALA A 205 -5.34 -6.38 -3.91
N PHE A 206 -5.96 -6.35 -2.74
CA PHE A 206 -7.40 -6.15 -2.61
C PHE A 206 -7.73 -5.23 -1.44
N VAL A 207 -8.93 -4.67 -1.47
CA VAL A 207 -9.48 -3.85 -0.38
C VAL A 207 -10.88 -4.35 -0.03
N VAL A 208 -11.12 -4.60 1.25
CA VAL A 208 -12.44 -4.93 1.82
C VAL A 208 -12.91 -3.72 2.63
N ARG A 209 -14.10 -3.20 2.36
CA ARG A 209 -14.74 -2.23 3.27
C ARG A 209 -15.21 -2.94 4.53
N TYR A 210 -14.92 -2.36 5.68
CA TYR A 210 -15.30 -2.89 6.98
C TYR A 210 -16.00 -1.77 7.76
N ASP A 211 -17.32 -1.72 7.61
CA ASP A 211 -18.17 -0.59 8.02
C ASP A 211 -17.66 0.74 7.41
N LEU A 212 -17.21 1.70 8.24
CA LEU A 212 -16.68 2.98 7.79
C LEU A 212 -15.22 2.89 7.28
N GLY A 213 -14.44 1.91 7.76
CA GLY A 213 -13.02 1.77 7.46
C GLY A 213 -12.72 0.76 6.35
N THR A 214 -11.43 0.45 6.18
CA THR A 214 -10.98 -0.51 5.17
C THR A 214 -9.89 -1.47 5.66
N VAL A 215 -9.96 -2.70 5.18
CA VAL A 215 -8.89 -3.71 5.30
C VAL A 215 -8.25 -3.89 3.93
N CYS A 216 -6.95 -3.63 3.85
CA CYS A 216 -6.15 -3.72 2.62
C CYS A 216 -5.19 -4.92 2.70
N TRP A 217 -5.03 -5.63 1.58
CA TRP A 217 -4.03 -6.68 1.40
C TRP A 217 -3.01 -6.26 0.34
N ILE A 218 -1.73 -6.53 0.62
CA ILE A 218 -0.61 -6.41 -0.33
C ILE A 218 0.21 -7.70 -0.24
N GLY A 219 -0.03 -8.61 -1.19
CA GLY A 219 0.59 -9.93 -1.28
C GLY A 219 2.02 -9.91 -1.80
N TYR A 220 2.84 -8.96 -1.36
CA TYR A 220 4.25 -8.88 -1.73
C TYR A 220 5.11 -8.97 -0.47
N ASN A 221 6.09 -9.89 -0.45
CA ASN A 221 7.11 -9.85 0.58
C ASN A 221 8.27 -8.94 0.15
N TYR A 222 8.61 -7.99 1.02
CA TYR A 222 9.70 -7.03 0.84
C TYR A 222 11.07 -7.55 1.29
N ASN A 223 11.17 -8.82 1.70
CA ASN A 223 12.43 -9.53 1.99
C ASN A 223 13.53 -9.17 0.97
N PRO A 224 14.48 -8.28 1.33
CA PRO A 224 15.34 -7.67 0.33
C PRO A 224 16.46 -8.65 -0.03
N PRO A 225 16.63 -9.03 -1.32
CA PRO A 225 17.57 -10.08 -1.72
C PRO A 225 19.06 -9.78 -1.45
N PHE A 226 19.37 -8.60 -0.90
CA PHE A 226 20.73 -8.13 -0.60
C PHE A 226 20.87 -7.43 0.77
N HIS A 227 19.90 -7.51 1.68
CA HIS A 227 19.88 -6.72 2.92
C HIS A 227 20.14 -5.22 2.66
N ALA A 228 19.26 -4.59 1.87
CA ALA A 228 19.38 -3.18 1.45
C ALA A 228 19.20 -2.15 2.59
N ASP A 229 19.09 -2.64 3.84
CA ASP A 229 19.27 -1.93 5.10
C ASP A 229 20.76 -1.70 5.47
N GLN A 230 21.70 -2.40 4.82
CA GLN A 230 23.14 -2.37 5.12
C GLN A 230 23.98 -1.42 4.24
N TRP A 231 23.33 -0.48 3.53
CA TRP A 231 23.96 0.54 2.66
C TRP A 231 23.45 1.96 3.00
#